data_AF-A0A6J4CYA5-F1
#
_entry.id   AF-A0A6J4CYA5-F1
#
_cell.length_a   1.000
_cell.length_b   1.000
_cell.length_c   1.000
_cell.angle_alpha   90.00
_cell.angle_beta   90.00
_cell.angle_gamma   90.00
#
_symmetry.space_group_name_H-M   'P 1'
#
loop_
_entity.id
_entity.type
_entity.pdbx_description
1 polymer ?
#
loop_
_entity_poly.entity_id
_entity_poly.type
_entity_poly.pdbx_seq_one_letter_code
_entity_poly.pdbx_strand_id
1 'polypeptide(L)'
;MGLNLAGALAHQIPNFIDYEFVKWALQSERYEELVKVFRYFLRFDAQISSEVFKRRLQVAKLPLILECESEPAQNAFKHIQKKGFYQFVFDCTSALFFGCAYFIKGFSEGGINFKLIPHHYVHYDGQLEKRPFIFIGGDKIYLDNRPDILSVCDLNLYDSSAYRVVSICALKYLALGKYMSYLENLSIPPLVAKSPDLEKNSVERLLDNLEDLRSASVGVFGSDDQIDLLTGSVDKDAFLSFVRYCDECISKVINGQVLAGNAVEKGTQALGTVHENVGRSFLEFDARFISVALNEALKEVFKLYLDQIPPFVLSLDTNTEVDEARQVQVYKALYDMGLQVDLEILQKAFNVPLSRIQQPLNGGLIEQTNTIEKAIEKKPPRLPLEIEKQIENLFHSDSTQDYLIDTYNALS
;
A
#
# COMPACT_ATOMS: atom_id res chain seq x y z
N MET A 1 -9.21 1.94 -37.95
CA MET A 1 -7.82 1.50 -37.77
C MET A 1 -7.48 1.73 -36.32
N GLY A 2 -7.20 0.68 -35.54
CA GLY A 2 -6.94 0.83 -34.11
C GLY A 2 -5.62 1.53 -33.84
N LEU A 3 -5.55 2.28 -32.75
CA LEU A 3 -4.33 2.94 -32.29
C LEU A 3 -3.18 1.93 -32.14
N ASN A 4 -1.99 2.28 -32.65
CA ASN A 4 -0.77 1.51 -32.47
C ASN A 4 0.30 2.44 -31.87
N LEU A 5 1.01 1.98 -30.83
CA LEU A 5 2.04 2.75 -30.14
C LEU A 5 3.41 2.75 -30.86
N ALA A 6 3.53 2.13 -32.03
CA ALA A 6 4.75 2.19 -32.82
C ALA A 6 5.09 3.65 -33.18
N GLY A 7 6.28 4.11 -32.77
CA GLY A 7 6.70 5.51 -32.95
C GLY A 7 6.08 6.49 -31.96
N ALA A 8 5.42 6.01 -30.90
CA ALA A 8 4.92 6.86 -29.82
C ALA A 8 6.07 7.40 -28.95
N LEU A 9 5.98 8.66 -28.54
CA LEU A 9 6.96 9.29 -27.66
C LEU A 9 6.75 8.84 -26.22
N ALA A 10 7.79 8.28 -25.62
CA ALA A 10 7.81 7.80 -24.25
C ALA A 10 8.68 8.68 -23.34
N HIS A 11 8.14 9.08 -22.20
CA HIS A 11 8.90 9.76 -21.13
C HIS A 11 9.77 8.76 -20.38
N GLN A 12 11.08 8.99 -20.42
CA GLN A 12 12.03 8.18 -19.67
C GLN A 12 11.98 8.51 -18.18
N ILE A 13 12.26 7.50 -17.35
CA ILE A 13 12.47 7.72 -15.93
C ILE A 13 13.77 8.53 -15.78
N PRO A 14 13.76 9.66 -15.05
CA PRO A 14 14.99 10.43 -14.81
C PRO A 14 16.06 9.57 -14.13
N ASN A 15 17.33 9.81 -14.44
CA ASN A 15 18.44 9.15 -13.73
C ASN A 15 18.57 9.64 -12.28
N PHE A 16 18.16 10.88 -12.03
CA PHE A 16 18.18 11.53 -10.73
C PHE A 16 17.04 12.56 -10.65
N ILE A 17 16.54 12.82 -9.44
CA ILE A 17 15.52 13.83 -9.16
C ILE A 17 15.98 14.65 -7.96
N ASP A 18 16.00 15.98 -8.14
CA ASP A 18 16.19 16.93 -7.04
C ASP A 18 14.86 17.56 -6.58
N TYR A 19 14.93 18.31 -5.49
CA TYR A 19 13.76 18.95 -4.90
C TYR A 19 13.12 20.00 -5.82
N GLU A 20 13.92 20.77 -6.57
CA GLU A 20 13.38 21.79 -7.48
C GLU A 20 12.66 21.14 -8.66
N PHE A 21 13.13 19.98 -9.16
CA PHE A 21 12.44 19.20 -10.18
C PHE A 21 11.08 18.72 -9.69
N VAL A 22 11.00 18.16 -8.47
CA VAL A 22 9.70 17.71 -7.90
C VAL A 22 8.75 18.88 -7.71
N LYS A 23 9.26 19.99 -7.16
CA LYS A 23 8.48 21.21 -6.93
C LYS A 23 7.95 21.79 -8.24
N TRP A 24 8.78 21.84 -9.28
CA TRP A 24 8.36 22.28 -10.60
C TRP A 24 7.30 21.34 -11.20
N ALA A 25 7.48 20.01 -11.09
CA ALA A 25 6.49 19.05 -11.57
C ALA A 25 5.12 19.25 -10.89
N LEU A 26 5.11 19.46 -9.56
CA LEU A 26 3.91 19.79 -8.79
C LEU A 26 3.22 21.09 -9.25
N GLN A 27 4.00 22.11 -9.60
CA GLN A 27 3.48 23.41 -10.03
C GLN A 27 3.08 23.45 -11.51
N SER A 28 3.61 22.55 -12.33
CA SER A 28 3.41 22.55 -13.77
C SER A 28 1.98 22.19 -14.20
N GLU A 29 1.23 21.47 -13.36
CA GLU A 29 -0.06 20.84 -13.71
C GLU A 29 0.01 19.96 -14.97
N ARG A 30 1.21 19.50 -15.35
CA ARG A 30 1.46 18.63 -16.49
C ARG A 30 1.60 17.19 -16.02
N TYR A 31 0.77 16.32 -16.59
CA TYR A 31 0.72 14.92 -16.20
C TYR A 31 2.05 14.21 -16.46
N GLU A 32 2.69 14.47 -17.59
CA GLU A 32 3.95 13.83 -17.96
C GLU A 32 5.10 14.14 -17.00
N GLU A 33 5.14 15.34 -16.43
CA GLU A 33 6.21 15.74 -15.50
C GLU A 33 6.03 15.06 -14.15
N LEU A 34 4.78 14.96 -13.69
CA LEU A 34 4.43 14.21 -12.49
C LEU A 34 4.65 12.70 -12.66
N VAL A 35 4.30 12.13 -13.82
CA VAL A 35 4.55 10.70 -14.10
C VAL A 35 6.02 10.35 -14.05
N LYS A 36 6.93 11.22 -14.53
CA LYS A 36 8.38 11.00 -14.40
C LYS A 36 8.78 10.86 -12.93
N VAL A 37 8.28 11.76 -12.07
CA VAL A 37 8.54 11.74 -10.63
C VAL A 37 7.93 10.50 -9.97
N PHE A 38 6.65 10.20 -10.25
CA PHE A 38 5.95 9.04 -9.69
C PHE A 38 6.65 7.73 -10.03
N ARG A 39 7.06 7.56 -11.30
CA ARG A 39 7.75 6.35 -11.76
C ARG A 39 9.15 6.21 -11.16
N TYR A 40 9.84 7.32 -10.92
CA TYR A 40 11.13 7.29 -10.22
C TYR A 40 10.96 6.75 -8.81
N PHE A 41 10.06 7.32 -8.01
CA PHE A 41 9.86 6.82 -6.65
C PHE A 41 9.22 5.43 -6.60
N LEU A 42 8.34 5.09 -7.54
CA LEU A 42 7.81 3.72 -7.66
C LEU A 42 8.92 2.69 -7.97
N ARG A 43 10.02 3.11 -8.62
CA ARG A 43 11.16 2.25 -8.93
C ARG A 43 12.15 2.13 -7.78
N PHE A 44 12.38 3.21 -7.03
CA PHE A 44 13.49 3.30 -6.08
C PHE A 44 13.08 3.41 -4.61
N ASP A 45 11.84 3.76 -4.28
CA ASP A 45 11.32 3.79 -2.91
C ASP A 45 10.53 2.50 -2.60
N ALA A 46 11.08 1.68 -1.71
CA ALA A 46 10.49 0.40 -1.31
C ALA A 46 9.10 0.56 -0.67
N GLN A 47 8.88 1.63 0.10
CA GLN A 47 7.61 1.87 0.78
C GLN A 47 6.50 2.15 -0.24
N ILE A 48 6.74 3.06 -1.18
CA ILE A 48 5.74 3.36 -2.22
C ILE A 48 5.48 2.13 -3.08
N SER A 49 6.55 1.47 -3.57
CA SER A 49 6.41 0.31 -4.46
C SER A 49 5.58 -0.80 -3.81
N SER A 50 5.84 -1.09 -2.53
CA SER A 50 5.11 -2.07 -1.74
C SER A 50 3.65 -1.68 -1.52
N GLU A 51 3.38 -0.45 -1.05
CA GLU A 51 2.03 -0.01 -0.72
C GLU A 51 1.14 0.10 -1.97
N VAL A 52 1.68 0.59 -3.09
CA VAL A 52 0.98 0.63 -4.40
C VAL A 52 0.70 -0.78 -4.90
N PHE A 53 1.70 -1.67 -4.88
CA PHE A 53 1.52 -3.04 -5.34
C PHE A 53 0.49 -3.78 -4.49
N LYS A 54 0.55 -3.63 -3.16
CA LYS A 54 -0.40 -4.21 -2.21
C LYS A 54 -1.83 -3.77 -2.52
N ARG A 55 -2.09 -2.46 -2.64
CA ARG A 55 -3.44 -1.94 -2.95
C ARG A 55 -4.00 -2.53 -4.24
N ARG A 56 -3.19 -2.50 -5.31
CA ARG A 56 -3.56 -3.04 -6.62
C ARG A 56 -3.84 -4.53 -6.58
N LEU A 57 -3.00 -5.29 -5.88
CA LEU A 57 -3.16 -6.73 -5.73
C LEU A 57 -4.43 -7.10 -4.96
N GLN A 58 -4.78 -6.35 -3.90
CA GLN A 58 -5.97 -6.61 -3.09
C GLN A 58 -7.27 -6.52 -3.92
N VAL A 59 -7.33 -5.60 -4.89
CA VAL A 59 -8.47 -5.45 -5.80
C VAL A 59 -8.44 -6.52 -6.90
N ALA A 60 -7.27 -6.74 -7.52
CA ALA A 60 -7.15 -7.65 -8.65
C ALA A 60 -7.36 -9.12 -8.29
N LYS A 61 -7.15 -9.51 -7.03
CA LYS A 61 -7.41 -10.88 -6.55
C LYS A 61 -8.90 -11.16 -6.31
N LEU A 62 -9.77 -10.14 -6.30
CA LEU A 62 -11.18 -10.34 -5.96
C LEU A 62 -11.88 -11.20 -7.02
N PRO A 63 -12.75 -12.14 -6.61
CA PRO A 63 -13.58 -12.88 -7.54
C PRO A 63 -14.48 -11.92 -8.35
N LEU A 64 -14.62 -12.20 -9.64
CA LEU A 64 -15.58 -11.50 -10.50
C LEU A 64 -16.91 -12.24 -10.48
N ILE A 65 -17.99 -11.54 -10.12
CA ILE A 65 -19.36 -12.05 -10.13
C ILE A 65 -20.10 -11.39 -11.30
N LEU A 66 -20.71 -12.22 -12.15
CA LEU A 66 -21.61 -11.78 -13.19
C LEU A 66 -23.05 -12.10 -12.78
N GLU A 67 -23.84 -11.05 -12.55
CA GLU A 67 -25.28 -11.14 -12.37
C GLU A 67 -25.95 -10.98 -13.73
N CYS A 68 -26.42 -12.07 -14.31
CA CYS A 68 -27.13 -12.07 -15.60
C CYS A 68 -28.02 -13.32 -15.72
N GLU A 69 -29.28 -13.14 -16.13
CA GLU A 69 -30.22 -14.26 -16.32
C GLU A 69 -29.92 -15.11 -17.57
N SER A 70 -29.20 -14.55 -18.54
CA SER A 70 -28.93 -15.19 -19.83
C SER A 70 -27.82 -16.24 -19.72
N GLU A 71 -28.19 -17.52 -19.89
CA GLU A 71 -27.23 -18.63 -19.92
C GLU A 71 -26.15 -18.48 -21.01
N PRO A 72 -26.46 -18.03 -22.26
CA PRO A 72 -25.43 -17.71 -23.25
C PRO A 72 -24.40 -16.67 -22.76
N ALA A 73 -24.84 -15.61 -22.08
CA ALA A 73 -23.94 -14.59 -21.56
C ALA A 73 -23.05 -15.12 -20.43
N GLN A 74 -23.60 -15.96 -19.54
CA GLN A 74 -22.82 -16.63 -18.51
C GLN A 74 -21.74 -17.55 -19.11
N ASN A 75 -22.08 -18.30 -20.16
CA ASN A 75 -21.13 -19.18 -20.85
C ASN A 75 -20.04 -18.38 -21.59
N ALA A 76 -20.41 -17.29 -22.26
CA ALA A 76 -19.46 -16.37 -22.89
C ALA A 76 -18.50 -15.78 -21.84
N PHE A 77 -19.01 -15.35 -20.69
CA PHE A 77 -18.20 -14.79 -19.61
C PHE A 77 -17.17 -15.78 -19.06
N LYS A 78 -17.54 -17.05 -18.86
CA LYS A 78 -16.60 -18.12 -18.46
C LYS A 78 -15.46 -18.30 -19.48
N HIS A 79 -15.71 -18.06 -20.76
CA HIS A 79 -14.66 -18.10 -21.79
C HIS A 79 -13.78 -16.84 -21.77
N ILE A 80 -14.38 -15.67 -21.58
CA ILE A 80 -13.67 -14.38 -21.49
C ILE A 80 -12.70 -14.38 -20.30
N GLN A 81 -13.12 -14.86 -19.13
CA GLN A 81 -12.28 -14.94 -17.93
C GLN A 81 -10.98 -15.73 -18.17
N LYS A 82 -11.00 -16.76 -19.01
CA LYS A 82 -9.82 -17.58 -19.33
C LYS A 82 -8.83 -16.89 -20.27
N LYS A 83 -9.21 -15.80 -20.94
CA LYS A 83 -8.42 -15.12 -21.98
C LYS A 83 -7.81 -13.79 -21.49
N GLY A 84 -7.19 -13.80 -20.32
CA GLY A 84 -6.41 -12.65 -19.84
C GLY A 84 -7.22 -11.52 -19.20
N PHE A 85 -8.52 -11.71 -18.95
CA PHE A 85 -9.36 -10.71 -18.29
C PHE A 85 -8.84 -10.33 -16.89
N TYR A 86 -8.18 -11.26 -16.18
CA TYR A 86 -7.51 -10.99 -14.90
C TYR A 86 -6.37 -9.97 -15.01
N GLN A 87 -5.52 -10.07 -16.05
CA GLN A 87 -4.45 -9.09 -16.27
C GLN A 87 -5.04 -7.71 -16.55
N PHE A 88 -6.12 -7.66 -17.33
CA PHE A 88 -6.86 -6.42 -17.57
C PHE A 88 -7.37 -5.78 -16.28
N VAL A 89 -7.99 -6.56 -15.36
CA VAL A 89 -8.41 -6.05 -14.04
C VAL A 89 -7.22 -5.46 -13.28
N PHE A 90 -6.08 -6.16 -13.22
CA PHE A 90 -4.88 -5.66 -12.55
C PHE A 90 -4.34 -4.37 -13.19
N ASP A 91 -4.41 -4.25 -14.52
CA ASP A 91 -3.98 -3.04 -15.21
C ASP A 91 -4.95 -1.86 -14.96
N CYS A 92 -6.26 -2.12 -14.86
CA CYS A 92 -7.27 -1.11 -14.49
C CYS A 92 -6.96 -0.47 -13.14
N THR A 93 -6.47 -1.24 -12.17
CA THR A 93 -6.09 -0.71 -10.84
C THR A 93 -4.98 0.34 -10.90
N SER A 94 -4.23 0.44 -12.01
CA SER A 94 -3.23 1.50 -12.15
C SER A 94 -3.86 2.90 -12.15
N ALA A 95 -5.14 3.03 -12.51
CA ALA A 95 -5.89 4.28 -12.42
C ALA A 95 -6.02 4.79 -10.98
N LEU A 96 -6.04 3.91 -9.97
CA LEU A 96 -6.10 4.29 -8.55
C LEU A 96 -4.83 5.05 -8.10
N PHE A 97 -3.69 4.72 -8.71
CA PHE A 97 -2.42 5.37 -8.42
C PHE A 97 -2.18 6.61 -9.28
N PHE A 98 -2.34 6.46 -10.60
CA PHE A 98 -2.01 7.51 -11.56
C PHE A 98 -3.14 8.49 -11.86
N GLY A 99 -4.38 8.23 -11.39
CA GLY A 99 -5.55 9.09 -11.63
C GLY A 99 -6.23 8.87 -12.98
N CYS A 100 -5.73 7.94 -13.81
CA CYS A 100 -6.34 7.51 -15.07
C CYS A 100 -5.71 6.19 -15.52
N ALA A 101 -6.39 5.46 -16.40
CA ALA A 101 -5.74 4.45 -17.25
C ALA A 101 -6.47 4.33 -18.60
N TYR A 102 -5.71 4.23 -19.69
CA TYR A 102 -6.23 4.13 -21.05
C TYR A 102 -5.84 2.80 -21.67
N PHE A 103 -6.78 2.17 -22.37
CA PHE A 103 -6.56 0.86 -22.99
C PHE A 103 -6.90 0.90 -24.47
N ILE A 104 -6.00 0.39 -25.29
CA ILE A 104 -6.26 0.13 -26.71
C ILE A 104 -7.12 -1.12 -26.80
N LYS A 105 -8.29 -1.00 -27.42
CA LYS A 105 -9.17 -2.12 -27.75
C LYS A 105 -8.59 -2.84 -28.96
N GLY A 106 -8.17 -4.08 -28.77
CA GLY A 106 -7.65 -4.94 -29.81
C GLY A 106 -8.43 -6.25 -29.90
N PHE A 107 -8.12 -7.04 -30.92
CA PHE A 107 -8.63 -8.41 -31.08
C PHE A 107 -7.44 -9.36 -31.11
N SER A 108 -7.38 -10.31 -30.17
CA SER A 108 -6.38 -11.38 -30.18
C SER A 108 -7.00 -12.68 -29.68
N GLU A 109 -6.61 -13.80 -30.28
CA GLU A 109 -7.02 -15.15 -29.86
C GLU A 109 -8.55 -15.37 -29.77
N GLY A 110 -9.32 -14.70 -30.63
CA GLY A 110 -10.79 -14.84 -30.67
C GLY A 110 -11.51 -14.21 -29.47
N GLY A 111 -11.00 -13.08 -28.98
CA GLY A 111 -11.65 -12.20 -27.99
C GLY A 111 -11.14 -10.76 -28.10
N ILE A 112 -11.82 -9.81 -27.42
CA ILE A 112 -11.29 -8.46 -27.24
C ILE A 112 -10.15 -8.51 -26.22
N ASN A 113 -9.03 -7.89 -26.56
CA ASN A 113 -7.90 -7.69 -25.67
C ASN A 113 -7.77 -6.18 -25.38
N PHE A 114 -7.62 -5.84 -24.10
CA PHE A 114 -7.43 -4.46 -23.66
C PHE A 114 -5.97 -4.28 -23.29
N LYS A 115 -5.21 -3.60 -24.16
CA LYS A 115 -3.79 -3.33 -23.91
C LYS A 115 -3.63 -1.96 -23.24
N LEU A 116 -3.13 -1.95 -22.01
CA LEU A 116 -2.81 -0.71 -21.30
C LEU A 116 -1.86 0.15 -22.14
N ILE A 117 -2.21 1.41 -22.35
CA ILE A 117 -1.28 2.46 -22.78
C ILE A 117 -0.46 2.81 -21.55
N PRO A 118 0.85 2.52 -21.52
CA PRO A 118 1.65 2.81 -20.36
C PRO A 118 1.63 4.32 -20.05
N HIS A 119 1.50 4.69 -18.78
CA HIS A 119 1.36 6.08 -18.32
C HIS A 119 2.45 7.03 -18.83
N HIS A 120 3.63 6.50 -19.15
CA HIS A 120 4.74 7.28 -19.68
C HIS A 120 4.62 7.66 -21.17
N TYR A 121 3.58 7.23 -21.86
CA TYR A 121 3.21 7.75 -23.19
C TYR A 121 2.17 8.87 -23.12
N VAL A 122 1.49 9.01 -21.97
CA VAL A 122 0.35 9.92 -21.83
C VAL A 122 0.84 11.33 -21.49
N HIS A 123 0.23 12.30 -22.14
CA HIS A 123 0.43 13.73 -21.93
C HIS A 123 -0.90 14.37 -21.57
N TYR A 124 -0.84 15.38 -20.72
CA TYR A 124 -1.98 16.22 -20.39
C TYR A 124 -1.47 17.52 -19.79
N ASP A 125 -2.05 18.63 -20.21
CA ASP A 125 -1.70 19.97 -19.72
C ASP A 125 -2.93 20.62 -19.09
N GLY A 126 -2.96 20.71 -17.76
CA GLY A 126 -4.09 21.29 -17.03
C GLY A 126 -4.34 22.78 -17.32
N GLN A 127 -3.32 23.49 -17.81
CA GLN A 127 -3.36 24.94 -18.03
C GLN A 127 -3.79 25.29 -19.45
N LEU A 128 -3.29 24.54 -20.44
CA LEU A 128 -3.54 24.81 -21.86
C LEU A 128 -4.61 23.91 -22.46
N GLU A 129 -4.47 22.60 -22.26
CA GLU A 129 -5.19 21.59 -23.02
C GLU A 129 -5.62 20.44 -22.12
N LYS A 130 -6.85 20.58 -21.59
CA LYS A 130 -7.46 19.66 -20.62
C LYS A 130 -7.96 18.36 -21.26
N ARG A 131 -7.18 17.79 -22.18
CA ARG A 131 -7.49 16.55 -22.87
C ARG A 131 -6.26 15.64 -22.90
N PRO A 132 -6.39 14.36 -22.52
CA PRO A 132 -5.28 13.42 -22.55
C PRO A 132 -4.91 13.09 -24.00
N PHE A 133 -3.62 13.09 -24.33
CA PHE A 133 -3.13 12.71 -25.65
C PHE A 133 -1.80 11.96 -25.59
N ILE A 134 -1.41 11.36 -26.70
CA ILE A 134 -0.07 10.80 -26.92
C ILE A 134 0.55 11.43 -28.17
N PHE A 135 1.87 11.50 -28.23
CA PHE A 135 2.55 11.88 -29.47
C PHE A 135 2.93 10.64 -30.28
N ILE A 136 2.54 10.59 -31.55
CA ILE A 136 3.00 9.56 -32.50
C ILE A 136 3.54 10.25 -33.75
N GLY A 137 4.80 10.01 -34.10
CA GLY A 137 5.40 10.60 -35.31
C GLY A 137 5.45 12.14 -35.32
N GLY A 138 5.34 12.78 -34.15
CA GLY A 138 5.25 14.24 -33.99
C GLY A 138 3.83 14.80 -33.88
N ASP A 139 2.81 14.00 -34.19
CA ASP A 139 1.41 14.43 -34.13
C ASP A 139 0.78 14.11 -32.78
N LYS A 140 -0.10 15.00 -32.30
CA LYS A 140 -0.94 14.77 -31.12
C LYS A 140 -2.11 13.87 -31.47
N ILE A 141 -2.24 12.75 -30.76
CA ILE A 141 -3.39 11.86 -30.85
C ILE A 141 -4.11 11.88 -29.50
N TYR A 142 -5.26 12.54 -29.47
CA TYR A 142 -6.14 12.60 -28.30
C TYR A 142 -6.71 11.22 -27.96
N LEU A 143 -6.78 10.90 -26.68
CA LEU A 143 -7.26 9.61 -26.18
C LEU A 143 -8.74 9.64 -25.80
N ASP A 144 -9.28 10.82 -25.48
CA ASP A 144 -10.68 10.99 -25.11
C ASP A 144 -11.61 10.80 -26.31
N ASN A 145 -12.82 10.30 -26.05
CA ASN A 145 -13.90 10.12 -27.05
C ASN A 145 -13.54 9.22 -28.24
N ARG A 146 -12.49 8.41 -28.13
CA ARG A 146 -12.09 7.47 -29.17
C ARG A 146 -12.80 6.13 -29.02
N PRO A 147 -13.43 5.58 -30.09
CA PRO A 147 -14.14 4.31 -30.00
C PRO A 147 -13.20 3.12 -29.77
N ASP A 148 -11.95 3.22 -30.22
CA ASP A 148 -10.91 2.20 -30.05
C ASP A 148 -10.16 2.30 -28.71
N ILE A 149 -10.52 3.26 -27.85
CA ILE A 149 -9.95 3.43 -26.51
C ILE A 149 -11.01 3.15 -25.44
N LEU A 150 -10.62 2.46 -24.38
CA LEU A 150 -11.37 2.37 -23.13
C LEU A 150 -10.65 3.20 -22.08
N SER A 151 -11.38 4.12 -21.43
CA SER A 151 -10.87 4.91 -20.30
C SER A 151 -11.35 4.30 -18.99
N VAL A 152 -10.42 4.13 -18.05
CA VAL A 152 -10.71 3.81 -16.65
C VAL A 152 -10.49 5.10 -15.86
N CYS A 153 -11.60 5.74 -15.49
CA CYS A 153 -11.64 7.10 -14.96
C CYS A 153 -11.26 8.18 -15.99
N ASP A 154 -11.89 9.34 -15.87
CA ASP A 154 -11.39 10.54 -16.54
C ASP A 154 -10.14 11.03 -15.81
N LEU A 155 -9.19 11.62 -16.55
CA LEU A 155 -7.92 12.05 -15.96
C LEU A 155 -8.16 13.05 -14.84
N ASN A 156 -7.85 12.62 -13.62
CA ASN A 156 -7.90 13.47 -12.44
C ASN A 156 -6.57 13.41 -11.68
N LEU A 157 -5.73 14.39 -11.97
CA LEU A 157 -4.38 14.48 -11.45
C LEU A 157 -4.35 14.64 -9.92
N TYR A 158 -5.17 15.54 -9.37
CA TYR A 158 -5.14 15.93 -7.96
C TYR A 158 -5.77 14.88 -7.03
N ASP A 159 -6.70 14.08 -7.55
CA ASP A 159 -7.29 12.97 -6.80
C ASP A 159 -6.48 11.68 -6.89
N SER A 160 -5.44 11.64 -7.73
CA SER A 160 -4.52 10.52 -7.76
C SER A 160 -3.74 10.38 -6.44
N SER A 161 -3.59 9.15 -5.96
CA SER A 161 -2.79 8.90 -4.76
C SER A 161 -1.31 9.23 -4.99
N ALA A 162 -0.81 9.08 -6.23
CA ALA A 162 0.56 9.45 -6.58
C ALA A 162 0.84 10.94 -6.37
N TYR A 163 -0.08 11.83 -6.76
CA TYR A 163 0.05 13.27 -6.56
C TYR A 163 0.19 13.63 -5.09
N ARG A 164 -0.66 13.05 -4.24
CA ARG A 164 -0.71 13.35 -2.80
C ARG A 164 0.53 12.84 -2.04
N VAL A 165 1.19 11.80 -2.54
CA VAL A 165 2.37 11.18 -1.92
C VAL A 165 3.68 11.87 -2.31
N VAL A 166 3.74 12.55 -3.46
CA VAL A 166 5.02 12.98 -4.04
C VAL A 166 5.80 13.95 -3.14
N SER A 167 5.11 14.84 -2.42
CA SER A 167 5.73 15.82 -1.53
C SER A 167 6.44 15.16 -0.34
N ILE A 168 5.79 14.17 0.29
CA ILE A 168 6.39 13.46 1.43
C ILE A 168 7.56 12.59 0.98
N CYS A 169 7.49 12.03 -0.23
CA CYS A 169 8.59 11.24 -0.81
C CYS A 169 9.79 12.09 -1.16
N ALA A 170 9.59 13.30 -1.69
CA ALA A 170 10.67 14.25 -1.94
C ALA A 170 11.38 14.64 -0.65
N LEU A 171 10.63 14.89 0.43
CA LEU A 171 11.20 15.20 1.75
C LEU A 171 11.99 14.02 2.31
N LYS A 172 11.42 12.80 2.26
CA LYS A 172 12.11 11.58 2.67
C LYS A 172 13.41 11.37 1.90
N TYR A 173 13.37 11.49 0.57
CA TYR A 173 14.52 11.31 -0.29
C TYR A 173 15.62 12.35 0.00
N LEU A 174 15.25 13.62 0.17
CA LEU A 174 16.18 14.68 0.54
C LEU A 174 16.83 14.41 1.90
N ALA A 175 16.03 14.04 2.91
CA ALA A 175 16.53 13.75 4.24
C ALA A 175 17.49 12.56 4.24
N LEU A 176 17.17 11.48 3.53
CA LEU A 176 18.06 10.33 3.34
C LEU A 176 19.38 10.75 2.69
N GLY A 177 19.34 11.54 1.62
CA GLY A 177 20.55 12.04 0.95
C GLY A 177 21.42 12.87 1.88
N LYS A 178 20.83 13.82 2.62
CA LYS A 178 21.57 14.66 3.59
C LYS A 178 22.15 13.85 4.74
N TYR A 179 21.42 12.86 5.23
CA TYR A 179 21.89 11.99 6.29
C TYR A 179 23.04 11.08 5.83
N MET A 180 22.99 10.56 4.60
CA MET A 180 24.12 9.79 4.04
C MET A 180 25.37 10.66 3.92
N SER A 181 25.27 11.87 3.36
CA SER A 181 26.40 12.81 3.32
C SER A 181 26.92 13.15 4.72
N TYR A 182 26.03 13.24 5.71
CA TYR A 182 26.43 13.44 7.11
C TYR A 182 27.20 12.24 7.68
N LEU A 183 26.73 11.00 7.43
CA LEU A 183 27.44 9.79 7.87
C LEU A 183 28.80 9.63 7.21
N GLU A 184 28.94 10.00 5.95
CA GLU A 184 30.23 10.06 5.24
C GLU A 184 31.17 11.06 5.94
N ASN A 185 30.68 12.26 6.24
CA ASN A 185 31.45 13.27 6.97
C ASN A 185 31.81 12.84 8.39
N LEU A 186 30.97 12.08 9.10
CA LEU A 186 31.34 11.54 10.41
C LEU A 186 32.39 10.43 10.34
N SER A 187 32.36 9.65 9.26
CA SER A 187 33.30 8.56 9.05
C SER A 187 34.70 9.11 8.73
N ILE A 188 34.76 10.27 8.07
CA ILE A 188 35.99 11.00 7.76
C ILE A 188 35.81 12.47 8.16
N PRO A 189 35.85 12.79 9.47
CA PRO A 189 35.53 14.13 9.97
C PRO A 189 36.56 15.15 9.49
N PRO A 190 36.15 16.32 8.96
CA PRO A 190 37.08 17.33 8.50
C PRO A 190 38.10 17.70 9.58
N LEU A 191 39.37 17.84 9.16
CA LEU A 191 40.46 18.32 10.01
C LEU A 191 40.60 19.81 9.78
N VAL A 192 40.66 20.57 10.86
CA VAL A 192 40.92 22.02 10.82
C VAL A 192 42.21 22.28 11.58
N ALA A 193 43.22 22.77 10.88
CA ALA A 193 44.43 23.27 11.52
C ALA A 193 44.38 24.81 11.60
N LYS A 194 44.77 25.33 12.76
CA LYS A 194 44.99 26.75 13.01
C LYS A 194 46.46 26.90 13.36
N SER A 195 47.19 27.68 12.57
CA SER A 195 48.60 27.98 12.80
C SER A 195 48.83 29.49 12.72
N PRO A 196 49.66 30.07 13.61
CA PRO A 196 50.06 31.47 13.52
C PRO A 196 51.04 31.72 12.36
N ASP A 197 51.73 30.70 11.85
CA ASP A 197 52.67 30.78 10.74
C ASP A 197 52.00 30.32 9.43
N LEU A 198 51.63 31.28 8.59
CA LEU A 198 50.97 31.05 7.30
C LEU A 198 51.90 31.35 6.12
N GLU A 199 53.22 31.26 6.30
CA GLU A 199 54.17 31.32 5.19
C GLU A 199 54.01 30.12 4.24
N LYS A 200 54.22 30.32 2.94
CA LYS A 200 53.90 29.35 1.89
C LYS A 200 54.51 27.96 2.11
N ASN A 201 55.79 27.90 2.50
CA ASN A 201 56.49 26.62 2.75
C ASN A 201 56.02 25.94 4.05
N SER A 202 55.58 26.72 5.05
CA SER A 202 55.03 26.20 6.30
C SER A 202 53.62 25.63 6.10
N VAL A 203 52.80 26.29 5.27
CA VAL A 203 51.46 25.82 4.92
C VAL A 203 51.50 24.51 4.13
N GLU A 204 52.40 24.36 3.16
CA GLU A 204 52.56 23.10 2.41
C GLU A 204 52.92 21.93 3.34
N ARG A 205 53.88 22.13 4.25
CA ARG A 205 54.23 21.11 5.26
C ARG A 205 53.08 20.80 6.21
N LEU A 206 52.30 21.80 6.62
CA LEU A 206 51.15 21.59 7.49
C LEU A 206 50.07 20.76 6.79
N LEU A 207 49.84 21.00 5.50
CA LEU A 207 48.92 20.19 4.68
C LEU A 207 49.39 18.75 4.53
N ASP A 208 50.67 18.54 4.20
CA ASP A 208 51.25 17.19 4.11
C ASP A 208 51.06 16.41 5.43
N ASN A 209 51.34 17.05 6.57
CA ASN A 209 51.13 16.43 7.90
C ASN A 209 49.66 16.13 8.21
N LEU A 210 48.71 16.93 7.71
CA LEU A 210 47.28 16.67 7.85
C LEU A 210 46.81 15.51 6.95
N GLU A 211 47.37 15.38 5.75
CA GLU A 211 47.12 14.23 4.87
C GLU A 211 47.68 12.94 5.47
N ASP A 212 48.88 12.99 6.03
CA ASP A 212 49.48 11.88 6.76
C ASP A 212 48.59 11.47 7.95
N LEU A 213 48.16 12.43 8.78
CA LEU A 213 47.27 12.18 9.90
C LEU A 213 45.92 11.60 9.45
N ARG A 214 45.39 12.04 8.30
CA ARG A 214 44.18 11.48 7.67
C ARG A 214 44.37 10.03 7.22
N SER A 215 45.55 9.68 6.73
CA SER A 215 45.90 8.33 6.27
C SER A 215 46.22 7.34 7.40
N ALA A 216 45.93 7.72 8.65
CA ALA A 216 46.29 6.99 9.87
C ALA A 216 47.83 6.83 10.07
N SER A 217 48.60 7.81 9.57
CA SER A 217 50.04 7.93 9.79
C SER A 217 50.35 8.90 10.94
N VAL A 218 51.61 9.27 11.11
CA VAL A 218 52.10 10.22 12.12
C VAL A 218 52.25 11.60 11.49
N GLY A 219 51.72 12.65 12.13
CA GLY A 219 51.96 14.04 11.74
C GLY A 219 52.85 14.77 12.75
N VAL A 220 53.69 15.68 12.27
CA VAL A 220 54.55 16.55 13.10
C VAL A 220 54.06 17.99 13.02
N PHE A 221 53.79 18.60 14.18
CA PHE A 221 53.20 19.93 14.26
C PHE A 221 54.04 20.85 15.15
N GLY A 222 53.98 22.16 14.89
CA GLY A 222 54.61 23.18 15.71
C GLY A 222 53.98 23.29 17.10
N SER A 223 54.69 23.90 18.04
CA SER A 223 54.21 24.04 19.43
C SER A 223 52.92 24.87 19.56
N ASP A 224 52.69 25.80 18.63
CA ASP A 224 51.53 26.70 18.62
C ASP A 224 50.45 26.28 17.61
N ASP A 225 50.63 25.14 16.92
CA ASP A 225 49.63 24.62 15.98
C ASP A 225 48.48 23.94 16.73
N GLN A 226 47.25 24.33 16.42
CA GLN A 226 46.05 23.70 16.96
C GLN A 226 45.36 22.88 15.87
N ILE A 227 45.09 21.62 16.16
CA ILE A 227 44.35 20.71 15.27
C ILE A 227 43.02 20.37 15.94
N ASP A 228 41.94 20.74 15.26
CA ASP A 228 40.58 20.44 15.68
C ASP A 228 39.95 19.43 14.71
N LEU A 229 39.32 18.41 15.27
CA LEU A 229 38.45 17.50 14.53
C LEU A 229 37.03 18.08 14.55
N LEU A 230 36.46 18.41 13.40
CA LEU A 230 35.07 18.85 13.34
C LEU A 230 34.16 17.64 13.51
N THR A 231 33.64 17.48 14.74
CA THR A 231 32.63 16.47 15.05
C THR A 231 31.25 17.11 15.08
N GLY A 232 30.25 16.38 14.58
CA GLY A 232 28.85 16.72 14.71
C GLY A 232 28.15 15.70 15.62
N SER A 233 27.15 16.15 16.37
CA SER A 233 26.21 15.27 17.06
C SER A 233 24.82 15.43 16.43
N VAL A 234 24.47 14.55 15.52
CA VAL A 234 23.09 14.40 15.04
C VAL A 234 22.44 13.26 15.81
N ASP A 235 21.26 13.54 16.32
CA ASP A 235 20.41 12.55 16.95
C ASP A 235 19.92 11.54 15.90
N LYS A 236 20.49 10.32 15.97
CA LYS A 236 20.13 9.20 15.07
C LYS A 236 18.66 8.82 15.23
N ASP A 237 18.13 8.93 16.44
CA ASP A 237 16.74 8.56 16.74
C ASP A 237 15.78 9.58 16.15
N ALA A 238 16.12 10.86 16.18
CA ALA A 238 15.36 11.91 15.48
C ALA A 238 15.29 11.65 13.96
N PHE A 239 16.41 11.28 13.33
CA PHE A 239 16.44 10.98 11.90
C PHE A 239 15.59 9.74 11.55
N LEU A 240 15.79 8.63 12.25
CA LEU A 240 15.01 7.41 12.03
C LEU A 240 13.52 7.63 12.28
N SER A 241 13.18 8.45 13.28
CA SER A 241 11.78 8.84 13.55
C SER A 241 11.19 9.67 12.43
N PHE A 242 11.96 10.57 11.80
CA PHE A 242 11.52 11.32 10.63
C PHE A 242 11.27 10.42 9.42
N VAL A 243 12.17 9.45 9.15
CA VAL A 243 11.98 8.48 8.05
C VAL A 243 10.73 7.63 8.29
N ARG A 244 10.54 7.13 9.52
CA ARG A 244 9.32 6.40 9.91
C ARG A 244 8.08 7.25 9.69
N TYR A 245 8.06 8.49 10.18
CA TYR A 245 6.95 9.42 9.95
C TYR A 245 6.60 9.56 8.46
N CYS A 246 7.61 9.69 7.59
CA CYS A 246 7.39 9.76 6.15
C CYS A 246 6.74 8.47 5.61
N ASP A 247 7.24 7.30 6.02
CA ASP A 247 6.69 6.01 5.60
C ASP A 247 5.25 5.82 6.06
N GLU A 248 4.92 6.22 7.29
CA GLU A 248 3.54 6.18 7.78
C GLU A 248 2.62 7.11 7.00
N CYS A 249 3.09 8.32 6.65
CA CYS A 249 2.33 9.25 5.80
C CYS A 249 2.08 8.65 4.41
N ILE A 250 3.08 8.00 3.80
CA ILE A 250 2.95 7.30 2.52
C ILE A 250 1.86 6.22 2.62
N SER A 251 1.91 5.35 3.64
CA SER A 251 0.91 4.30 3.84
C SER A 251 -0.49 4.86 4.10
N LYS A 252 -0.63 5.94 4.88
CA LYS A 252 -1.93 6.60 5.12
C LYS A 252 -2.55 7.10 3.82
N VAL A 253 -1.76 7.71 2.94
CA VAL A 253 -2.30 8.25 1.68
C VAL A 253 -2.65 7.14 0.70
N ILE A 254 -1.83 6.09 0.61
CA ILE A 254 -2.06 5.00 -0.35
C ILE A 254 -3.13 4.04 0.14
N ASN A 255 -3.06 3.56 1.38
CA ASN A 255 -3.92 2.48 1.89
C ASN A 255 -4.88 2.93 3.00
N GLY A 256 -4.88 4.21 3.38
CA GLY A 256 -5.75 4.74 4.45
C GLY A 256 -5.28 4.40 5.86
N GLN A 257 -4.20 3.63 6.00
CA GLN A 257 -3.74 3.10 7.28
C GLN A 257 -2.22 2.89 7.32
N VAL A 258 -1.68 2.79 8.53
CA VAL A 258 -0.24 2.59 8.80
C VAL A 258 0.09 1.15 9.15
N LEU A 259 -0.88 0.42 9.67
CA LEU A 259 -0.71 -0.88 10.31
C LEU A 259 -0.73 -1.99 9.27
N ALA A 260 0.36 -2.07 8.52
CA ALA A 260 0.61 -3.10 7.51
C ALA A 260 2.01 -3.74 7.62
N GLY A 261 2.87 -3.28 8.54
CA GLY A 261 4.23 -3.84 8.70
C GLY A 261 5.05 -3.34 9.89
N ASN A 262 4.72 -2.19 10.50
CA ASN A 262 5.63 -1.52 11.46
C ASN A 262 5.15 -1.45 12.93
N ALA A 263 3.98 -2.01 13.27
CA ALA A 263 3.48 -1.96 14.64
C ALA A 263 3.95 -3.19 15.43
N VAL A 264 5.18 -3.13 15.93
CA VAL A 264 5.78 -4.23 16.69
C VAL A 264 5.48 -4.12 18.20
N GLU A 265 5.09 -2.95 18.73
CA GLU A 265 5.14 -2.75 20.18
C GLU A 265 3.80 -2.68 20.95
N LYS A 266 2.66 -2.26 20.36
CA LYS A 266 1.38 -2.13 21.11
C LYS A 266 0.12 -2.31 20.26
N GLY A 267 -0.15 -3.51 19.74
CA GLY A 267 -1.41 -3.82 19.05
C GLY A 267 -2.46 -4.42 19.98
N THR A 268 -3.57 -3.72 20.25
CA THR A 268 -4.76 -4.32 20.89
C THR A 268 -5.68 -4.96 19.83
N GLN A 269 -6.49 -5.95 20.21
CA GLN A 269 -7.46 -6.58 19.29
C GLN A 269 -8.42 -5.56 18.67
N ALA A 270 -8.86 -4.56 19.45
CA ALA A 270 -9.70 -3.47 18.97
C ALA A 270 -9.02 -2.62 17.89
N LEU A 271 -7.70 -2.38 18.02
CA LEU A 271 -6.92 -1.67 17.00
C LEU A 271 -6.85 -2.48 15.70
N GLY A 272 -6.66 -3.80 15.79
CA GLY A 272 -6.71 -4.71 14.64
C GLY A 272 -8.03 -4.62 13.86
N THR A 273 -9.17 -4.67 14.56
CA THR A 273 -10.50 -4.56 13.93
C THR A 273 -10.73 -3.22 13.22
N VAL A 274 -10.26 -2.10 13.79
CA VAL A 274 -10.38 -0.79 13.14
C VAL A 274 -9.59 -0.75 11.83
N HIS A 275 -8.36 -1.28 11.81
CA HIS A 275 -7.54 -1.35 10.61
C HIS A 275 -8.13 -2.24 9.53
N GLU A 276 -8.64 -3.40 9.92
CA GLU A 276 -9.36 -4.30 9.01
C GLU A 276 -10.56 -3.58 8.36
N ASN A 277 -11.34 -2.83 9.14
CA ASN A 277 -12.48 -2.07 8.63
C ASN A 277 -12.07 -0.94 7.67
N VAL A 278 -10.99 -0.21 7.95
CA VAL A 278 -10.47 0.82 7.03
C VAL A 278 -9.96 0.18 5.73
N GLY A 279 -9.18 -0.90 5.84
CA GLY A 279 -8.71 -1.65 4.68
C GLY A 279 -9.86 -2.18 3.82
N ARG A 280 -10.90 -2.75 4.46
CA ARG A 280 -12.12 -3.21 3.79
C ARG A 280 -12.85 -2.07 3.10
N SER A 281 -12.98 -0.91 3.74
CA SER A 281 -13.64 0.26 3.14
C SER A 281 -12.92 0.76 1.88
N PHE A 282 -11.58 0.80 1.91
CA PHE A 282 -10.77 1.16 0.73
C PHE A 282 -10.92 0.12 -0.39
N LEU A 283 -10.88 -1.17 -0.03
CA LEU A 283 -11.06 -2.27 -0.99
C LEU A 283 -12.44 -2.22 -1.66
N GLU A 284 -13.50 -1.97 -0.89
CA GLU A 284 -14.86 -1.81 -1.39
C GLU A 284 -15.02 -0.62 -2.32
N PHE A 285 -14.41 0.52 -1.97
CA PHE A 285 -14.41 1.68 -2.85
C PHE A 285 -13.68 1.39 -4.16
N ASP A 286 -12.47 0.83 -4.10
CA ASP A 286 -11.65 0.53 -5.27
C ASP A 286 -12.33 -0.50 -6.17
N ALA A 287 -12.93 -1.54 -5.59
CA ALA A 287 -13.71 -2.55 -6.29
C ALA A 287 -14.89 -1.93 -7.06
N ARG A 288 -15.67 -1.06 -6.41
CA ARG A 288 -16.79 -0.35 -7.05
C ARG A 288 -16.31 0.59 -8.15
N PHE A 289 -15.25 1.34 -7.89
CA PHE A 289 -14.65 2.29 -8.84
C PHE A 289 -14.20 1.58 -10.12
N ILE A 290 -13.47 0.48 -9.99
CA ILE A 290 -12.99 -0.29 -11.15
C ILE A 290 -14.13 -1.02 -11.87
N SER A 291 -15.15 -1.48 -11.14
CA SER A 291 -16.29 -2.21 -11.72
C SER A 291 -17.01 -1.40 -12.82
N VAL A 292 -17.06 -0.07 -12.73
CA VAL A 292 -17.65 0.77 -13.78
C VAL A 292 -16.99 0.52 -15.14
N ALA A 293 -15.66 0.54 -15.18
CA ALA A 293 -14.92 0.30 -16.41
C ALA A 293 -14.97 -1.17 -16.85
N LEU A 294 -15.03 -2.11 -15.90
CA LEU A 294 -15.17 -3.53 -16.21
C LEU A 294 -16.53 -3.85 -16.87
N ASN A 295 -17.61 -3.18 -16.46
CA ASN A 295 -18.92 -3.34 -17.08
C ASN A 295 -18.92 -2.82 -18.53
N GLU A 296 -18.35 -1.64 -18.78
CA GLU A 296 -18.21 -1.12 -20.15
C GLU A 296 -17.32 -2.01 -21.01
N ALA A 297 -16.20 -2.50 -20.47
CA ALA A 297 -15.33 -3.46 -21.14
C ALA A 297 -16.07 -4.74 -21.51
N LEU A 298 -16.78 -5.35 -20.54
CA LEU A 298 -17.51 -6.59 -20.75
C LEU A 298 -18.65 -6.42 -21.77
N LYS A 299 -19.34 -5.28 -21.74
CA LYS A 299 -20.39 -4.94 -22.72
C LYS A 299 -19.83 -4.91 -24.14
N GLU A 300 -18.65 -4.30 -24.34
CA GLU A 300 -17.98 -4.33 -25.65
C GLU A 300 -17.59 -5.75 -26.05
N VAL A 301 -17.10 -6.57 -25.11
CA VAL A 301 -16.71 -7.96 -25.40
C VAL A 301 -17.92 -8.82 -25.75
N PHE A 302 -19.06 -8.64 -25.08
CA PHE A 302 -20.28 -9.41 -25.34
C PHE A 302 -20.84 -9.21 -26.76
N LYS A 303 -20.58 -8.06 -27.41
CA LYS A 303 -20.95 -7.85 -28.82
C LYS A 303 -20.32 -8.86 -29.78
N LEU A 304 -19.26 -9.56 -29.37
CA LEU A 304 -18.62 -10.60 -30.18
C LEU A 304 -19.25 -11.98 -30.03
N TYR A 305 -19.96 -12.20 -28.93
CA TYR A 305 -20.49 -13.51 -28.56
C TYR A 305 -22.02 -13.56 -28.66
N LEU A 306 -22.69 -12.41 -28.62
CA LEU A 306 -24.13 -12.29 -28.52
C LEU A 306 -24.66 -11.27 -29.54
N ASP A 307 -25.76 -11.62 -30.21
CA ASP A 307 -26.46 -10.70 -31.12
C ASP A 307 -27.18 -9.57 -30.37
N GLN A 308 -27.70 -9.89 -29.18
CA GLN A 308 -28.31 -8.94 -28.26
C GLN A 308 -27.68 -9.10 -26.88
N ILE A 309 -27.23 -7.97 -26.31
CA ILE A 309 -26.61 -7.95 -24.99
C ILE A 309 -27.74 -7.93 -23.94
N PRO A 310 -27.90 -8.97 -23.11
CA PRO A 310 -28.87 -8.96 -22.03
C PRO A 310 -28.45 -7.95 -20.95
N PRO A 311 -29.39 -7.49 -20.10
CA PRO A 311 -29.01 -6.78 -18.87
C PRO A 311 -28.07 -7.64 -18.04
N PHE A 312 -26.98 -7.03 -17.57
CA PHE A 312 -26.03 -7.68 -16.67
C PHE A 312 -25.38 -6.66 -15.74
N VAL A 313 -24.88 -7.15 -14.61
CA VAL A 313 -24.00 -6.40 -13.71
C VAL A 313 -22.78 -7.25 -13.43
N LEU A 314 -21.59 -6.70 -13.70
CA LEU A 314 -20.31 -7.28 -13.31
C LEU A 314 -19.82 -6.58 -12.05
N SER A 315 -19.50 -7.35 -11.01
CA SER A 315 -18.98 -6.82 -9.75
C SER A 315 -17.74 -7.60 -9.30
N LEU A 316 -16.91 -6.94 -8.49
CA LEU A 316 -15.83 -7.57 -7.75
C LEU A 316 -16.36 -7.92 -6.36
N ASP A 317 -16.32 -9.19 -6.00
CA ASP A 317 -16.77 -9.66 -4.70
C ASP A 317 -15.76 -9.27 -3.62
N THR A 318 -16.16 -8.38 -2.72
CA THR A 318 -15.34 -7.93 -1.58
C THR A 318 -15.64 -8.71 -0.31
N ASN A 319 -16.63 -9.60 -0.32
CA ASN A 319 -16.97 -10.46 0.81
C ASN A 319 -16.08 -11.72 0.85
N THR A 320 -14.77 -11.53 0.63
CA THR A 320 -13.81 -12.64 0.49
C THR A 320 -13.37 -13.22 1.83
N GLU A 321 -13.60 -12.49 2.93
CA GLU A 321 -13.34 -12.98 4.27
C GLU A 321 -14.60 -13.58 4.84
N VAL A 322 -14.76 -14.85 4.51
CA VAL A 322 -15.66 -15.73 5.23
C VAL A 322 -15.02 -15.99 6.59
N ASP A 323 -15.37 -15.18 7.58
CA ASP A 323 -15.32 -15.66 8.95
C ASP A 323 -16.33 -16.81 9.03
N GLU A 324 -15.83 -18.05 9.06
CA GLU A 324 -16.64 -19.26 9.16
C GLU A 324 -17.62 -19.16 10.34
N ALA A 325 -17.23 -18.52 11.45
CA ALA A 325 -18.10 -18.30 12.59
C ALA A 325 -19.23 -17.31 12.27
N ARG A 326 -18.93 -16.23 11.55
CA ARG A 326 -19.94 -15.27 11.08
C ARG A 326 -20.89 -15.91 10.05
N GLN A 327 -20.37 -16.73 9.14
CA GLN A 327 -21.21 -17.47 8.20
C GLN A 327 -22.14 -18.44 8.89
N VAL A 328 -21.65 -19.21 9.88
CA VAL A 328 -22.49 -20.10 10.69
C VAL A 328 -23.61 -19.29 11.36
N GLN A 329 -23.31 -18.12 11.91
CA GLN A 329 -24.32 -17.25 12.52
C GLN A 329 -25.37 -16.75 11.51
N VAL A 330 -24.96 -16.35 10.31
CA VAL A 330 -25.87 -15.92 9.24
C VAL A 330 -26.76 -17.08 8.80
N TYR A 331 -26.20 -18.26 8.56
CA TYR A 331 -26.97 -19.44 8.18
C TYR A 331 -27.95 -19.87 9.27
N LYS A 332 -27.54 -19.79 10.54
CA LYS A 332 -28.44 -20.01 11.69
C LYS A 332 -29.58 -18.99 11.71
N ALA A 333 -29.29 -17.70 11.53
CA ALA A 333 -30.31 -16.66 11.48
C ALA A 333 -31.30 -16.85 10.31
N LEU A 334 -30.81 -17.23 9.13
CA LEU A 334 -31.66 -17.56 7.97
C LEU A 334 -32.58 -18.76 8.29
N TYR A 335 -32.04 -19.79 8.93
CA TYR A 335 -32.82 -20.96 9.38
C TYR A 335 -33.88 -20.57 10.41
N ASP A 336 -33.52 -19.74 11.40
CA ASP A 336 -34.44 -19.21 12.42
C ASP A 336 -35.55 -18.34 11.80
N MET A 337 -35.27 -17.67 10.67
CA MET A 337 -36.25 -16.92 9.86
C MET A 337 -37.09 -17.82 8.95
N GLY A 338 -36.88 -19.14 8.96
CA GLY A 338 -37.64 -20.11 8.18
C GLY A 338 -37.12 -20.37 6.76
N LEU A 339 -35.93 -19.88 6.42
CA LEU A 339 -35.28 -20.11 5.11
C LEU A 339 -34.34 -21.31 5.20
N GLN A 340 -34.51 -22.29 4.31
CA GLN A 340 -33.62 -23.45 4.24
C GLN A 340 -32.55 -23.22 3.17
N VAL A 341 -31.30 -23.52 3.52
CA VAL A 341 -30.18 -23.49 2.58
C VAL A 341 -29.85 -24.93 2.16
N ASP A 342 -29.67 -25.14 0.86
CA ASP A 342 -29.35 -26.46 0.32
C ASP A 342 -28.01 -26.98 0.85
N LEU A 343 -27.96 -28.30 1.04
CA LEU A 343 -26.80 -28.96 1.64
C LEU A 343 -25.56 -28.86 0.73
N GLU A 344 -25.74 -28.90 -0.60
CA GLU A 344 -24.63 -28.71 -1.56
C GLU A 344 -24.04 -27.30 -1.48
N ILE A 345 -24.89 -26.29 -1.26
CA ILE A 345 -24.46 -24.89 -1.11
C ILE A 345 -23.66 -24.73 0.18
N LEU A 346 -24.12 -25.33 1.28
CA LEU A 346 -23.40 -25.31 2.56
C LEU A 346 -22.06 -26.06 2.49
N GLN A 347 -22.02 -27.23 1.84
CA GLN A 347 -20.78 -27.98 1.64
C GLN A 347 -19.75 -27.18 0.85
N LYS A 348 -20.20 -26.48 -0.20
CA LYS A 348 -19.35 -25.60 -1.00
C LYS A 348 -18.88 -24.37 -0.22
N ALA A 349 -19.74 -23.79 0.62
CA ALA A 349 -19.42 -22.62 1.44
C ALA A 349 -18.34 -22.93 2.49
N PHE A 350 -18.45 -24.06 3.20
CA PHE A 350 -17.51 -24.46 4.26
C PHE A 350 -16.38 -25.38 3.79
N ASN A 351 -16.38 -25.77 2.52
CA ASN A 351 -15.41 -26.70 1.93
C ASN A 351 -15.25 -28.02 2.72
N VAL A 352 -16.35 -28.52 3.30
CA VAL A 352 -16.39 -29.77 4.08
C VAL A 352 -17.58 -30.64 3.66
N PRO A 353 -17.43 -31.97 3.65
CA PRO A 353 -18.54 -32.87 3.38
C PRO A 353 -19.53 -32.86 4.56
N LEU A 354 -20.77 -32.45 4.29
CA LEU A 354 -21.88 -32.42 5.25
C LEU A 354 -22.86 -33.56 4.98
N SER A 355 -23.45 -34.13 6.02
CA SER A 355 -24.52 -35.13 5.90
C SER A 355 -25.66 -34.79 6.85
N ARG A 356 -26.92 -34.97 6.42
CA ARG A 356 -28.08 -34.78 7.30
C ARG A 356 -28.11 -35.87 8.37
N ILE A 357 -28.24 -35.49 9.63
CA ILE A 357 -28.52 -36.43 10.72
C ILE A 357 -29.99 -36.86 10.56
N GLN A 358 -30.24 -38.17 10.46
CA GLN A 358 -31.57 -38.74 10.14
C GLN A 358 -32.60 -38.68 11.28
N GLN A 359 -32.32 -37.98 12.39
CA GLN A 359 -33.28 -37.81 13.49
C GLN A 359 -33.74 -36.36 13.60
N PRO A 360 -35.04 -36.10 13.74
CA PRO A 360 -35.51 -34.78 14.12
C PRO A 360 -35.00 -34.49 15.53
N LEU A 361 -34.26 -33.39 15.71
CA LEU A 361 -34.03 -32.80 17.02
C LEU A 361 -35.38 -32.26 17.53
N ASN A 362 -36.22 -33.16 18.05
CA ASN A 362 -37.29 -32.86 18.98
C ASN A 362 -37.64 -34.15 19.73
N GLY A 363 -36.87 -34.38 20.79
CA GLY A 363 -37.03 -35.49 21.71
C GLY A 363 -36.22 -35.25 22.97
N GLY A 364 -36.63 -34.26 23.78
CA GLY A 364 -36.13 -34.09 25.14
C GLY A 364 -35.70 -32.66 25.48
N LEU A 365 -36.64 -31.84 25.94
CA LEU A 365 -36.36 -30.81 26.92
C LEU A 365 -35.90 -31.50 28.22
N ILE A 366 -34.62 -31.87 28.31
CA ILE A 366 -33.93 -32.13 29.58
C ILE A 366 -32.50 -31.58 29.45
N GLU A 367 -32.32 -30.37 29.99
CA GLU A 367 -31.07 -29.81 30.52
C GLU A 367 -29.74 -30.20 29.87
N GLN A 368 -29.37 -29.54 28.76
CA GLN A 368 -27.96 -29.34 28.42
C GLN A 368 -27.65 -27.91 27.95
N THR A 369 -28.38 -26.91 28.44
CA THR A 369 -28.07 -25.49 28.21
C THR A 369 -27.11 -24.90 29.25
N ASN A 370 -26.45 -25.71 30.11
CA ASN A 370 -25.61 -25.19 31.20
C ASN A 370 -24.25 -25.89 31.34
N THR A 371 -23.57 -26.20 30.24
CA THR A 371 -22.18 -26.73 30.32
C THR A 371 -21.14 -25.90 29.58
N ILE A 372 -21.53 -24.94 28.73
CA ILE A 372 -20.58 -24.02 28.07
C ILE A 372 -20.57 -22.64 28.74
N GLU A 373 -21.69 -22.14 29.28
CA GLU A 373 -21.69 -20.87 30.04
C GLU A 373 -21.14 -20.99 31.48
N LYS A 374 -21.15 -22.18 32.09
CA LYS A 374 -20.49 -22.41 33.40
C LYS A 374 -18.97 -22.61 33.32
N ALA A 375 -18.37 -22.58 32.12
CA ALA A 375 -16.92 -22.57 31.96
C ALA A 375 -16.33 -21.15 32.07
N ILE A 376 -17.14 -20.10 31.95
CA ILE A 376 -16.69 -18.70 32.00
C ILE A 376 -16.88 -18.07 33.40
N GLU A 377 -17.70 -18.66 34.27
CA GLU A 377 -17.89 -18.21 35.67
C GLU A 377 -17.19 -19.08 36.75
N LYS A 378 -16.12 -19.82 36.39
CA LYS A 378 -15.22 -20.31 37.44
C LYS A 378 -14.24 -19.20 37.79
N LYS A 379 -14.49 -18.51 38.92
CA LYS A 379 -13.43 -17.79 39.65
C LYS A 379 -12.19 -18.69 39.67
N PRO A 380 -10.98 -18.14 39.40
CA PRO A 380 -9.77 -18.94 39.36
C PRO A 380 -9.66 -19.77 40.64
N PRO A 381 -9.13 -21.00 40.58
CA PRO A 381 -8.98 -21.82 41.77
C PRO A 381 -8.25 -21.01 42.83
N ARG A 382 -8.88 -20.87 44.00
CA ARG A 382 -8.34 -20.10 45.12
C ARG A 382 -6.95 -20.68 45.42
N LEU A 383 -5.94 -19.81 45.47
CA LEU A 383 -4.57 -20.23 45.78
C LEU A 383 -4.59 -20.91 47.15
N PRO A 384 -3.76 -21.95 47.38
CA PRO A 384 -3.61 -22.53 48.71
C PRO A 384 -3.42 -21.41 49.75
N LEU A 385 -4.13 -21.48 50.88
CA LEU A 385 -4.20 -20.39 51.88
C LEU A 385 -2.83 -19.89 52.35
N GLU A 386 -1.82 -20.76 52.27
CA GLU A 386 -0.42 -20.49 52.61
C GLU A 386 0.27 -19.60 51.56
N ILE A 387 -0.08 -19.79 50.28
CA ILE A 387 0.39 -18.98 49.16
C ILE A 387 -0.32 -17.63 49.15
N GLU A 388 -1.63 -17.58 49.46
CA GLU A 388 -2.35 -16.29 49.62
C GLU A 388 -1.72 -15.43 50.73
N LYS A 389 -1.39 -16.03 51.89
CA LYS A 389 -0.71 -15.32 52.99
C LYS A 389 0.72 -14.88 52.63
N GLN A 390 1.47 -15.69 51.88
CA GLN A 390 2.80 -15.30 51.41
C GLN A 390 2.74 -14.13 50.43
N ILE A 391 1.74 -14.12 49.54
CA ILE A 391 1.52 -13.05 48.57
C ILE A 391 1.07 -11.75 49.27
N GLU A 392 0.12 -11.82 50.21
CA GLU A 392 -0.28 -10.64 51.01
C GLU A 392 0.90 -10.05 51.78
N ASN A 393 1.72 -10.89 52.43
CA ASN A 393 2.92 -10.42 53.11
C ASN A 393 3.97 -9.81 52.15
N LEU A 394 4.04 -10.28 50.91
CA LEU A 394 4.93 -9.73 49.89
C LEU A 394 4.49 -8.33 49.44
N PHE A 395 3.18 -8.11 49.26
CA PHE A 395 2.58 -6.82 48.90
C PHE A 395 2.57 -5.80 50.04
N HIS A 396 2.64 -6.26 51.29
CA HIS A 396 2.76 -5.42 52.47
C HIS A 396 4.20 -5.24 52.96
N SER A 397 5.19 -5.79 52.26
CA SER A 397 6.60 -5.50 52.56
C SER A 397 6.98 -4.12 52.02
N ASP A 398 7.66 -3.32 52.84
CA ASP A 398 8.06 -1.95 52.53
C ASP A 398 8.83 -1.87 51.18
N SER A 399 9.67 -2.87 50.90
CA SER A 399 10.43 -2.97 49.64
C SER A 399 9.56 -3.08 48.39
N THR A 400 8.40 -3.73 48.49
CA THR A 400 7.50 -3.91 47.34
C THR A 400 6.61 -2.69 47.14
N GLN A 401 6.25 -1.99 48.22
CA GLN A 401 5.52 -0.72 48.11
C GLN A 401 6.39 0.38 47.50
N ASP A 402 7.66 0.47 47.91
CA ASP A 402 8.62 1.41 47.32
C ASP A 402 8.82 1.14 45.82
N TYR A 403 8.99 -0.12 45.42
CA TYR A 403 9.11 -0.50 44.01
C TYR A 403 7.86 -0.11 43.19
N LEU A 404 6.65 -0.31 43.74
CA LEU A 404 5.41 0.05 43.05
C LEU A 404 5.23 1.56 42.93
N ILE A 405 5.64 2.33 43.94
CA ILE A 405 5.60 3.80 43.92
C ILE A 405 6.62 4.34 42.90
N ASP A 406 7.84 3.81 42.89
CA ASP A 406 8.88 4.19 41.93
C ASP A 406 8.47 3.85 40.48
N THR A 407 7.84 2.69 40.28
CA THR A 407 7.35 2.29 38.95
C THR A 407 6.18 3.17 38.50
N TYR A 408 5.30 3.59 39.41
CA TYR A 408 4.20 4.50 39.09
C TYR A 408 4.71 5.90 38.73
N ASN A 409 5.67 6.42 39.51
CA ASN A 409 6.29 7.72 39.26
C ASN A 409 7.14 7.75 37.98
N ALA A 410 7.65 6.60 37.52
CA ALA A 410 8.37 6.48 36.24
C ALA A 410 7.44 6.43 35.01
N LEU A 411 6.13 6.22 35.22
CA LEU A 411 5.12 6.11 34.15
C LEU A 411 4.22 7.34 34.03
N SER A 412 4.34 8.30 34.95
CA SER A 412 3.69 9.62 34.95
C SER A 412 4.73 10.71 34.69
#